data_AF-A0AAW0X5G5-F1
#
_entry.id   AF-A0AAW0X5G5-F1
#
_cell.length_a   1.000
_cell.length_b   1.000
_cell.length_c   1.000
_cell.angle_alpha   90.00
_cell.angle_beta   90.00
_cell.angle_gamma   90.00
#
_symmetry.space_group_name_H-M   'P 1'
#
loop_
_entity.id
_entity.type
_entity.pdbx_description
1 polymer ?
#
loop_
_entity_poly.entity_id
_entity_poly.type
_entity_poly.pdbx_seq_one_letter_code
_entity_poly.pdbx_strand_id
1 'polypeptide(L)'
;MTPRKRVCSELERANTAFSLEDIAHRLAYSQPETPTPSVINTAVCGDNMDLRVVSFSQPAQPENLLLSQLTQGTQASQTPLQRLVKRMTRILVRTTLEDTLTHLEALFNKMHYTYRYHTAHVMTVTTLDRRGAQLVLKASVLDMGQNILVDFRLSKGCGLDFKRHFLRIKEGLSHIIVKGPVTWNMAMATNMLPA
;
A
#
# COMPACT_ATOMS: atom_id res chain seq x y z
N MET A 1 1.99 29.92 -22.78
CA MET A 1 1.60 28.50 -22.57
C MET A 1 1.96 28.09 -21.15
N THR A 2 0.96 27.94 -20.29
CA THR A 2 1.07 27.20 -19.02
C THR A 2 -0.19 26.34 -18.90
N PRO A 3 -0.06 25.03 -18.63
CA PRO A 3 -1.20 24.11 -18.68
C PRO A 3 -2.00 24.22 -17.38
N ARG A 4 -3.19 24.82 -17.46
CA ARG A 4 -4.18 24.77 -16.37
C ARG A 4 -4.75 23.36 -16.31
N LYS A 5 -4.51 22.68 -15.18
CA LYS A 5 -5.05 21.35 -14.87
C LYS A 5 -6.59 21.43 -14.82
N ARG A 6 -7.24 20.40 -15.36
CA ARG A 6 -8.70 20.22 -15.43
C ARG A 6 -9.33 20.32 -14.04
N VAL A 7 -10.36 21.15 -13.93
CA VAL A 7 -11.33 21.12 -12.84
C VAL A 7 -12.35 20.04 -13.19
N CYS A 8 -12.39 18.95 -12.42
CA CYS A 8 -13.55 18.07 -12.38
C CYS A 8 -14.48 18.56 -11.27
N SER A 9 -15.59 19.16 -11.64
CA SER A 9 -16.75 19.26 -10.77
C SER A 9 -18.00 19.41 -11.64
N GLU A 10 -18.64 18.29 -11.94
CA GLU A 10 -20.02 18.29 -12.45
C GLU A 10 -20.85 17.34 -11.59
N LEU A 11 -21.47 17.92 -10.56
CA LEU A 11 -22.74 17.61 -9.88
C LEU A 11 -22.71 18.54 -8.64
N GLU A 12 -23.59 19.49 -8.40
CA GLU A 12 -25.03 19.59 -8.65
C GLU A 12 -25.44 21.05 -8.87
N ARG A 13 -26.35 21.31 -9.81
CA ARG A 13 -27.22 22.49 -9.78
C ARG A 13 -28.43 22.13 -8.91
N ALA A 14 -28.62 22.83 -7.79
CA ALA A 14 -29.91 23.42 -7.39
C ALA A 14 -29.82 24.04 -5.97
N ASN A 15 -30.08 25.34 -5.90
CA ASN A 15 -30.75 26.09 -4.84
C ASN A 15 -30.52 25.66 -3.37
N THR A 16 -29.75 26.47 -2.62
CA THR A 16 -30.30 27.41 -1.60
C THR A 16 -29.16 28.25 -1.03
N ALA A 17 -29.46 29.48 -0.60
CA ALA A 17 -28.52 30.45 -0.07
C ALA A 17 -27.74 29.89 1.13
N PHE A 18 -26.42 29.73 0.99
CA PHE A 18 -25.52 29.42 2.11
C PHE A 18 -24.75 30.68 2.49
N SER A 19 -24.92 31.09 3.75
CA SER A 19 -24.22 32.22 4.36
C SER A 19 -22.70 32.02 4.31
N LEU A 20 -21.95 33.11 4.12
CA LEU A 20 -20.48 33.13 4.09
C LEU A 20 -19.85 32.52 5.36
N GLU A 21 -20.60 32.53 6.47
CA GLU A 21 -20.20 31.97 7.77
C GLU A 21 -20.08 30.43 7.75
N ASP A 22 -20.84 29.74 6.90
CA ASP A 22 -20.88 28.27 6.86
C ASP A 22 -19.69 27.67 6.06
N ILE A 23 -19.06 28.48 5.19
CA ILE A 23 -17.85 28.11 4.46
C ILE A 23 -16.62 28.12 5.39
N ALA A 24 -16.59 29.04 6.35
CA ALA A 24 -15.49 29.17 7.31
C ALA A 24 -15.39 27.95 8.25
N HIS A 25 -16.53 27.39 8.68
CA HIS A 25 -16.58 26.22 9.55
C HIS A 25 -16.14 24.91 8.90
N ARG A 26 -16.18 24.81 7.56
CA ARG A 26 -15.74 23.62 6.81
C ARG A 26 -14.27 23.62 6.41
N LEU A 27 -13.54 24.72 6.62
CA LEU A 27 -12.14 24.85 6.20
C LEU A 27 -11.11 24.53 7.30
N ALA A 28 -11.52 24.21 8.53
CA ALA A 28 -10.61 24.22 9.67
C ALA A 28 -10.72 23.01 10.60
N TYR A 29 -10.50 21.78 10.10
CA TYR A 29 -10.27 20.62 10.99
C TYR A 29 -9.15 19.68 10.51
N SER A 30 -8.18 20.17 9.75
CA SER A 30 -7.00 19.36 9.39
C SER A 30 -5.69 20.13 9.38
N GLN A 31 -5.64 21.35 9.92
CA GLN A 31 -4.39 22.11 10.04
C GLN A 31 -4.15 22.47 11.51
N PRO A 32 -2.90 22.38 11.99
CA PRO A 32 -2.56 22.82 13.33
C PRO A 32 -2.84 24.32 13.49
N GLU A 33 -3.32 24.67 14.67
CA GLU A 33 -3.74 26.01 15.05
C GLU A 33 -2.61 27.03 14.84
N THR A 34 -2.89 28.13 14.14
CA THR A 34 -1.91 29.19 13.92
C THR A 34 -1.66 29.92 15.24
N PRO A 35 -0.40 30.12 15.66
CA PRO A 35 -0.12 30.75 16.94
C PRO A 35 -0.61 32.20 16.94
N THR A 36 -1.47 32.54 17.91
CA THR A 36 -1.91 33.91 18.16
C THR A 36 -0.73 34.78 18.60
N PRO A 37 -0.63 36.04 18.15
CA PRO A 37 0.54 36.90 18.37
C PRO A 37 0.72 37.39 19.82
N SER A 38 -0.07 36.92 20.79
CA SER A 38 -0.01 37.35 22.19
C SER A 38 1.08 36.69 23.05
N VAL A 39 1.98 35.88 22.47
CA VAL A 39 3.11 35.26 23.22
C VAL A 39 4.48 35.78 22.75
N ILE A 40 4.50 36.85 21.94
CA ILE A 40 5.74 37.57 21.61
C ILE A 40 5.86 38.74 22.58
N ASN A 41 6.19 38.48 23.85
CA ASN A 41 6.83 39.46 24.74
C ASN A 41 7.20 38.84 26.10
N THR A 42 8.12 37.87 26.10
CA THR A 42 9.06 37.72 27.21
C THR A 42 10.33 37.03 26.70
N ALA A 43 11.03 37.69 25.78
CA ALA A 43 12.47 37.48 25.68
C ALA A 43 13.12 38.49 26.61
N VAL A 44 13.66 38.01 27.73
CA VAL A 44 14.96 38.35 28.35
C VAL A 44 14.86 37.96 29.83
N CYS A 45 15.30 36.74 30.17
CA CYS A 45 16.39 36.46 31.10
C CYS A 45 16.43 34.95 31.40
N GLY A 46 17.60 34.32 31.26
CA GLY A 46 17.89 33.03 31.91
C GLY A 46 17.60 31.77 31.09
N ASP A 47 18.68 31.23 30.54
CA ASP A 47 19.09 29.82 30.52
C ASP A 47 18.07 28.69 30.18
N ASN A 48 18.47 27.85 29.21
CA ASN A 48 17.80 26.65 28.68
C ASN A 48 16.51 26.84 27.87
N MET A 49 16.66 27.18 26.59
CA MET A 49 15.64 26.90 25.57
C MET A 49 16.01 25.64 24.80
N ASP A 50 15.50 24.50 25.26
CA ASP A 50 15.27 23.34 24.42
C ASP A 50 14.37 23.79 23.26
N LEU A 51 14.99 23.93 22.08
CA LEU A 51 14.32 24.16 20.82
C LEU A 51 13.46 22.90 20.54
N ARG A 52 12.25 22.84 21.12
CA ARG A 52 11.28 21.77 20.83
C ARG A 52 10.95 21.86 19.36
N VAL A 53 11.62 21.00 18.58
CA VAL A 53 11.31 20.67 17.21
C VAL A 53 9.83 20.27 17.19
N VAL A 54 8.96 21.19 16.77
CA VAL A 54 7.55 20.93 16.56
C VAL A 54 7.45 19.97 15.37
N SER A 55 7.43 18.67 15.69
CA SER A 55 7.21 17.60 14.71
C SER A 55 5.73 17.57 14.33
N PHE A 56 5.44 17.88 13.07
CA PHE A 56 4.11 17.97 12.49
C PHE A 56 3.41 16.62 12.24
N SER A 57 3.79 15.53 12.91
CA SER A 57 3.29 14.19 12.56
C SER A 57 2.95 13.25 13.70
N GLN A 58 2.89 13.70 14.95
CA GLN A 58 2.33 12.87 16.02
C GLN A 58 1.34 13.65 16.89
N PRO A 59 0.28 13.00 17.40
CA PRO A 59 -0.65 13.65 18.30
C PRO A 59 0.13 14.17 19.50
N ALA A 60 0.13 15.48 19.72
CA ALA A 60 0.89 16.11 20.78
C ALA A 60 0.36 15.78 22.19
N GLN A 61 -0.80 15.10 22.28
CA GLN A 61 -1.40 14.68 23.53
C GLN A 61 -2.04 13.27 23.43
N PRO A 62 -1.89 12.42 24.46
CA PRO A 62 -2.34 11.03 24.46
C PRO A 62 -3.87 10.86 24.40
N GLU A 63 -4.65 11.84 24.84
CA GLU A 63 -6.12 11.84 24.77
C GLU A 63 -6.66 11.87 23.34
N ASN A 64 -5.94 12.49 22.40
CA ASN A 64 -6.28 12.47 20.97
C ASN A 64 -6.11 11.09 20.34
N LEU A 65 -5.32 10.22 20.98
CA LEU A 65 -5.09 8.85 20.55
C LEU A 65 -6.35 8.00 20.81
N LEU A 66 -6.98 8.19 21.97
CA LEU A 66 -8.19 7.46 22.39
C LEU A 66 -9.41 7.79 21.52
N LEU A 67 -9.55 9.05 21.10
CA LEU A 67 -10.67 9.47 20.24
C LEU A 67 -10.56 8.92 18.81
N SER A 68 -9.34 8.72 18.30
CA SER A 68 -9.11 8.12 16.97
C SER A 68 -9.49 6.64 16.91
N GLN A 69 -9.44 5.93 18.04
CA GLN A 69 -9.78 4.51 18.13
C GLN A 69 -11.30 4.26 18.06
N LEU A 70 -12.11 5.24 18.47
CA LEU A 70 -13.58 5.10 18.48
C LEU A 70 -14.23 5.41 17.13
N THR A 71 -13.52 6.10 16.23
CA THR A 71 -14.03 6.48 14.89
C THR A 71 -13.53 5.58 13.75
N GLN A 72 -12.62 4.63 14.03
CA GLN A 72 -12.34 3.52 13.12
C GLN A 72 -13.42 2.46 13.21
N GLY A 73 -14.51 2.68 12.47
CA GLY A 73 -15.50 1.65 12.17
C GLY A 73 -14.83 0.37 11.68
N THR A 74 -15.00 -0.71 12.47
CA THR A 74 -15.07 -2.15 12.12
C THR A 74 -14.05 -2.80 11.18
N GLN A 75 -13.01 -2.11 10.69
CA GLN A 75 -12.03 -2.67 9.74
C GLN A 75 -10.65 -2.94 10.36
N ALA A 76 -10.49 -2.76 11.67
CA ALA A 76 -9.23 -3.01 12.39
C ALA A 76 -9.01 -4.48 12.79
N SER A 77 -9.99 -5.37 12.58
CA SER A 77 -9.93 -6.78 13.02
C SER A 77 -9.16 -7.70 12.07
N GLN A 78 -8.66 -7.19 10.93
CA GLN A 78 -7.99 -8.05 9.96
C GLN A 78 -6.50 -8.20 10.27
N THR A 79 -6.12 -9.39 10.71
CA THR A 79 -4.70 -9.74 10.88
C THR A 79 -3.96 -9.51 9.56
N PRO A 80 -2.65 -9.16 9.58
CA PRO A 80 -1.85 -9.02 8.36
C PRO A 80 -2.01 -10.23 7.44
N LEU A 81 -2.11 -11.44 8.01
CA LEU A 81 -2.35 -12.67 7.29
C LEU A 81 -3.74 -12.73 6.62
N GLN A 82 -4.79 -12.22 7.25
CA GLN A 82 -6.12 -12.12 6.60
C GLN A 82 -6.09 -11.16 5.39
N ARG A 83 -5.32 -10.07 5.47
CA ARG A 83 -5.05 -9.21 4.31
C ARG A 83 -4.22 -9.91 3.23
N LEU A 84 -3.41 -10.90 3.60
CA LEU A 84 -2.66 -11.73 2.67
C LEU A 84 -3.59 -12.68 1.87
N VAL A 85 -4.66 -13.21 2.48
CA VAL A 85 -5.60 -14.16 1.85
C VAL A 85 -6.47 -13.51 0.74
N LYS A 86 -6.62 -12.18 0.74
CA LYS A 86 -7.63 -11.48 -0.07
C LYS A 86 -7.17 -11.05 -1.47
N ARG A 87 -5.88 -11.16 -1.81
CA ARG A 87 -5.38 -10.66 -3.10
C ARG A 87 -5.43 -11.75 -4.17
N MET A 88 -6.21 -11.51 -5.21
CA MET A 88 -6.33 -12.39 -6.38
C MET A 88 -5.02 -12.59 -7.15
N THR A 89 -3.99 -11.78 -6.87
CA THR A 89 -2.68 -11.82 -7.53
C THR A 89 -1.64 -12.64 -6.76
N ARG A 90 -2.13 -13.65 -6.04
CA ARG A 90 -1.34 -14.55 -5.19
C ARG A 90 -1.59 -15.98 -5.59
N ILE A 91 -0.54 -16.77 -5.60
CA ILE A 91 -0.59 -18.20 -5.89
C ILE A 91 0.25 -18.95 -4.86
N LEU A 92 -0.22 -20.14 -4.46
CA LEU A 92 0.64 -21.09 -3.76
C LEU A 92 1.23 -22.07 -4.75
N VAL A 93 2.49 -22.40 -4.51
CA VAL A 93 3.21 -23.42 -5.26
C VAL A 93 3.77 -24.46 -4.29
N ARG A 94 3.87 -25.70 -4.78
CA ARG A 94 4.33 -26.88 -4.00
C ARG A 94 5.85 -27.10 -4.07
N THR A 95 6.56 -26.31 -4.86
CA THR A 95 8.00 -26.39 -5.09
C THR A 95 8.80 -25.74 -3.98
N THR A 96 10.11 -26.00 -3.93
CA THR A 96 11.01 -25.30 -3.01
C THR A 96 11.15 -23.82 -3.39
N LEU A 97 11.69 -23.01 -2.48
CA LEU A 97 11.92 -21.59 -2.74
C LEU A 97 12.84 -21.36 -3.95
N GLU A 98 13.92 -22.12 -4.06
CA GLU A 98 14.91 -22.01 -5.14
C GLU A 98 14.30 -22.43 -6.48
N ASP A 99 13.66 -23.60 -6.53
CA ASP A 99 12.98 -24.09 -7.75
C ASP A 99 11.94 -23.09 -8.23
N THR A 100 11.19 -22.47 -7.31
CA THR A 100 10.18 -21.46 -7.64
C THR A 100 10.79 -20.25 -8.32
N LEU A 101 11.97 -19.79 -7.86
CA LEU A 101 12.70 -18.70 -8.50
C LEU A 101 13.17 -19.10 -9.89
N THR A 102 13.75 -20.29 -10.06
CA THR A 102 14.16 -20.81 -11.37
C THR A 102 12.99 -20.91 -12.35
N HIS A 103 11.83 -21.38 -11.91
CA HIS A 103 10.62 -21.43 -12.73
C HIS A 103 10.13 -20.02 -13.13
N LEU A 104 10.20 -19.04 -12.22
CA LEU A 104 9.84 -17.65 -12.51
C LEU A 104 10.79 -17.04 -13.54
N GLU A 105 12.09 -17.23 -13.39
CA GLU A 105 13.11 -16.75 -14.34
C GLU A 105 12.90 -17.34 -15.73
N ALA A 106 12.76 -18.67 -15.82
CA ALA A 106 12.51 -19.36 -17.09
C ALA A 106 11.22 -18.84 -17.76
N LEU A 107 10.17 -18.61 -16.98
CA LEU A 107 8.91 -18.09 -17.49
C LEU A 107 9.04 -16.63 -17.98
N PHE A 108 9.71 -15.77 -17.23
CA PHE A 108 9.93 -14.38 -17.64
C PHE A 108 10.79 -14.30 -18.90
N ASN A 109 11.81 -15.14 -19.03
CA ASN A 109 12.61 -15.24 -20.24
C ASN A 109 11.76 -15.69 -21.44
N LYS A 110 10.92 -16.73 -21.27
CA LYS A 110 9.98 -17.20 -22.30
C LYS A 110 8.98 -16.14 -22.72
N MET A 111 8.54 -15.29 -21.80
CA MET A 111 7.57 -14.22 -22.03
C MET A 111 8.21 -12.90 -22.46
N HIS A 112 9.54 -12.88 -22.65
CA HIS A 112 10.33 -11.69 -22.99
C HIS A 112 10.15 -10.54 -21.99
N TYR A 113 10.07 -10.86 -20.71
CA TYR A 113 10.02 -9.87 -19.63
C TYR A 113 11.43 -9.60 -19.12
N THR A 114 11.74 -8.34 -18.85
CA THR A 114 12.99 -7.97 -18.19
C THR A 114 12.78 -8.04 -16.69
N TYR A 115 13.68 -8.67 -15.94
CA TYR A 115 13.58 -8.72 -14.48
C TYR A 115 14.92 -8.43 -13.81
N ARG A 116 14.85 -7.95 -12.57
CA ARG A 116 16.00 -7.70 -11.69
C ARG A 116 15.67 -8.09 -10.25
N TYR A 117 16.61 -8.72 -9.57
CA TYR A 117 16.50 -8.95 -8.13
C TYR A 117 16.67 -7.64 -7.36
N HIS A 118 15.74 -7.37 -6.45
CA HIS A 118 15.88 -6.33 -5.42
C HIS A 118 16.45 -6.93 -4.13
N THR A 119 16.04 -8.15 -3.83
CA THR A 119 16.48 -8.96 -2.68
C THR A 119 16.40 -10.42 -3.13
N ALA A 120 17.00 -11.36 -2.40
CA ALA A 120 17.05 -12.78 -2.78
C ALA A 120 15.68 -13.38 -3.18
N HIS A 121 14.57 -12.92 -2.58
CA HIS A 121 13.23 -13.44 -2.83
C HIS A 121 12.25 -12.40 -3.39
N VAL A 122 12.77 -11.25 -3.87
CA VAL A 122 11.95 -10.18 -4.43
C VAL A 122 12.51 -9.73 -5.78
N MET A 123 11.73 -9.93 -6.83
CA MET A 123 12.07 -9.58 -8.20
C MET A 123 11.22 -8.39 -8.67
N THR A 124 11.86 -7.41 -9.31
CA THR A 124 11.16 -6.37 -10.08
C THR A 124 11.13 -6.80 -11.55
N VAL A 125 9.94 -6.92 -12.10
CA VAL A 125 9.69 -7.38 -13.48
C VAL A 125 9.11 -6.23 -14.27
N THR A 126 9.67 -5.97 -15.44
CA THR A 126 9.29 -4.89 -16.36
C THR A 126 8.89 -5.49 -17.70
N THR A 127 7.76 -5.03 -18.21
CA THR A 127 7.20 -5.41 -19.51
C THR A 127 6.44 -4.22 -20.09
N LEU A 128 5.78 -4.41 -21.23
CA LEU A 128 4.93 -3.43 -21.88
C LEU A 128 3.46 -3.86 -21.76
N ASP A 129 2.57 -2.89 -21.54
CA ASP A 129 1.13 -3.10 -21.63
C ASP A 129 0.67 -3.16 -23.10
N ARG A 130 -0.63 -3.40 -23.31
CA ARG A 130 -1.21 -3.48 -24.67
C ARG A 130 -1.10 -2.19 -25.49
N ARG A 131 -0.86 -1.05 -24.84
CA ARG A 131 -0.71 0.27 -25.47
C ARG A 131 0.77 0.63 -25.67
N GLY A 132 1.69 -0.29 -25.35
CA GLY A 132 3.13 -0.06 -25.41
C GLY A 132 3.68 0.76 -24.25
N ALA A 133 2.88 1.06 -23.22
CA ALA A 133 3.35 1.76 -22.04
C ALA A 133 4.03 0.80 -21.06
N GLN A 134 5.01 1.30 -20.32
CA GLN A 134 5.77 0.48 -19.37
C GLN A 134 4.88 -0.01 -18.21
N LEU A 135 4.91 -1.33 -17.98
CA LEU A 135 4.28 -2.02 -16.88
C LEU A 135 5.36 -2.63 -15.98
N VAL A 136 5.38 -2.24 -14.70
CA VAL A 136 6.34 -2.72 -13.70
C VAL A 136 5.58 -3.41 -12.58
N LEU A 137 5.96 -4.63 -12.26
CA LEU A 137 5.41 -5.41 -11.17
C LEU A 137 6.52 -5.95 -10.27
N LYS A 138 6.22 -6.16 -8.99
CA LYS A 138 7.09 -6.83 -8.02
C LYS A 138 6.54 -8.21 -7.74
N ALA A 139 7.38 -9.23 -7.87
CA ALA A 139 7.09 -10.59 -7.45
C ALA A 139 7.85 -10.84 -6.13
N SER A 140 7.13 -11.21 -5.09
CA SER A 140 7.69 -11.60 -3.80
C SER A 140 7.42 -13.08 -3.57
N VAL A 141 8.47 -13.84 -3.29
CA VAL A 141 8.43 -15.27 -2.98
C VAL A 141 8.62 -15.42 -1.47
N LEU A 142 7.67 -16.07 -0.80
CA LEU A 142 7.68 -16.23 0.65
C LEU A 142 7.50 -17.70 1.00
N ASP A 143 8.35 -18.20 1.88
CA ASP A 143 8.19 -19.53 2.45
C ASP A 143 7.11 -19.54 3.53
N MET A 144 6.10 -20.40 3.38
CA MET A 144 5.02 -20.61 4.35
C MET A 144 5.12 -21.98 5.04
N GLY A 145 6.29 -22.62 4.98
CA GLY A 145 6.59 -23.93 5.54
C GLY A 145 6.23 -25.07 4.58
N GLN A 146 4.93 -25.37 4.46
CA GLN A 146 4.49 -26.49 3.60
C GLN A 146 4.39 -26.12 2.11
N ASN A 147 4.28 -24.83 1.81
CA ASN A 147 4.12 -24.31 0.47
C ASN A 147 4.84 -22.97 0.36
N ILE A 148 5.12 -22.57 -0.87
CA ILE A 148 5.65 -21.23 -1.16
C ILE A 148 4.52 -20.34 -1.65
N LEU A 149 4.42 -19.13 -1.12
CA LEU A 149 3.51 -18.09 -1.58
C LEU A 149 4.24 -17.15 -2.54
N VAL A 150 3.70 -17.00 -3.74
CA VAL A 150 4.17 -16.00 -4.71
C VAL A 150 3.14 -14.87 -4.80
N ASP A 151 3.52 -13.66 -4.37
CA ASP A 151 2.69 -12.44 -4.37
C ASP A 151 3.16 -11.48 -5.46
N PHE A 152 2.28 -11.19 -6.42
CA PHE A 152 2.54 -10.21 -7.46
C PHE A 152 1.87 -8.88 -7.10
N ARG A 153 2.63 -7.79 -7.23
CA ARG A 153 2.17 -6.43 -6.94
C ARG A 153 2.46 -5.51 -8.09
N LEU A 154 1.45 -4.73 -8.47
CA LEU A 154 1.66 -3.61 -9.38
C LEU A 154 2.58 -2.57 -8.72
N SER A 155 3.63 -2.17 -9.43
CA SER A 155 4.50 -1.05 -9.04
C SER A 155 4.26 0.17 -9.91
N LYS A 156 4.09 0.00 -11.22
CA LYS A 156 3.81 1.08 -12.19
C LYS A 156 3.01 0.55 -13.38
N GLY A 157 2.09 1.34 -13.92
CA GLY A 157 1.35 1.02 -15.14
C GLY A 157 -0.14 0.72 -14.91
N CYS A 158 -0.80 0.20 -15.93
CA CYS A 158 -2.24 -0.07 -15.90
C CYS A 158 -2.59 -1.30 -15.05
N GLY A 159 -3.54 -1.16 -14.11
CA GLY A 159 -3.95 -2.24 -13.21
C GLY A 159 -4.71 -3.39 -13.89
N LEU A 160 -5.46 -3.12 -14.97
CA LEU A 160 -6.12 -4.17 -15.74
C LEU A 160 -5.10 -5.00 -16.54
N ASP A 161 -4.13 -4.34 -17.17
CA ASP A 161 -3.05 -5.03 -17.87
C ASP A 161 -2.18 -5.83 -16.89
N PHE A 162 -1.85 -5.28 -15.72
CA PHE A 162 -1.23 -6.05 -14.65
C PHE A 162 -1.97 -7.36 -14.35
N LYS A 163 -3.30 -7.32 -14.15
CA LYS A 163 -4.08 -8.52 -13.88
C LYS A 163 -4.07 -9.52 -15.05
N ARG A 164 -4.10 -9.03 -16.29
CA ARG A 164 -3.99 -9.89 -17.48
C ARG A 164 -2.62 -10.58 -17.56
N HIS A 165 -1.55 -9.83 -17.30
CA HIS A 165 -0.20 -10.38 -17.22
C HIS A 165 -0.07 -11.39 -16.08
N PHE A 166 -0.65 -11.09 -14.91
CA PHE A 166 -0.70 -12.04 -13.80
C PHE A 166 -1.40 -13.35 -14.19
N LEU A 167 -2.53 -13.30 -14.91
CA LEU A 167 -3.20 -14.52 -15.37
C LEU A 167 -2.33 -15.35 -16.32
N ARG A 168 -1.59 -14.71 -17.24
CA ARG A 168 -0.62 -15.39 -18.12
C ARG A 168 0.52 -16.02 -17.32
N ILE A 169 1.04 -15.31 -16.33
CA ILE A 169 2.07 -15.83 -15.43
C ILE A 169 1.54 -17.04 -14.67
N LYS A 170 0.33 -16.93 -14.09
CA LYS A 170 -0.34 -18.01 -13.38
C LYS A 170 -0.54 -19.25 -14.25
N GLU A 171 -0.95 -19.07 -15.50
CA GLU A 171 -1.09 -20.15 -16.48
C GLU A 171 0.26 -20.82 -16.79
N GLY A 172 1.32 -20.02 -16.99
CA GLY A 172 2.69 -20.52 -17.19
C GLY A 172 3.22 -21.33 -16.00
N LEU A 173 2.80 -21.02 -14.78
CA LEU A 173 3.18 -21.74 -13.55
C LEU A 173 2.16 -22.82 -13.13
N SER A 174 1.15 -23.12 -13.94
CA SER A 174 0.06 -24.04 -13.59
C SER A 174 0.51 -25.44 -13.16
N HIS A 175 1.69 -25.89 -13.61
CA HIS A 175 2.28 -27.19 -13.27
C HIS A 175 2.86 -27.25 -11.84
N ILE A 176 3.21 -26.11 -11.24
CA ILE A 176 3.73 -26.02 -9.86
C ILE A 176 2.69 -25.48 -8.87
N ILE A 177 1.60 -24.88 -9.35
CA ILE A 177 0.54 -24.33 -8.50
C ILE A 177 -0.20 -25.44 -7.76
N VAL A 178 -0.46 -25.22 -6.48
CA VAL A 178 -1.29 -26.10 -5.65
C VAL A 178 -2.73 -26.07 -6.18
N LYS A 179 -3.23 -27.23 -6.62
CA LYS A 179 -4.61 -27.39 -7.11
C LYS A 179 -5.55 -27.71 -5.95
N GLY A 180 -6.70 -27.02 -5.88
CA GLY A 180 -7.73 -27.26 -4.87
C GLY A 180 -8.08 -26.01 -4.06
N PRO A 181 -9.02 -26.12 -3.11
CA PRO A 181 -9.31 -25.04 -2.17
C PRO A 181 -8.03 -24.69 -1.42
N VAL A 182 -7.57 -23.46 -1.58
CA VAL A 182 -6.44 -22.94 -0.81
C VAL A 182 -6.94 -22.68 0.61
N THR A 183 -6.92 -23.72 1.45
CA THR A 183 -7.17 -23.58 2.88
C THR A 183 -5.88 -23.09 3.53
N TRP A 184 -5.82 -21.78 3.75
CA TRP A 184 -4.78 -21.19 4.60
C TRP A 184 -5.04 -21.65 6.03
N ASN A 185 -4.53 -22.82 6.43
CA ASN A 185 -4.68 -23.31 7.80
C ASN A 185 -3.94 -22.35 8.73
N MET A 186 -4.70 -21.49 9.41
CA MET A 186 -4.24 -20.35 10.20
C MET A 186 -3.40 -20.72 11.43
N ALA A 187 -3.35 -22.02 11.78
CA ALA A 187 -2.79 -22.51 13.04
C ALA A 187 -1.26 -22.65 13.08
N MET A 188 -0.53 -22.46 11.98
CA MET A 188 0.93 -22.71 11.94
C MET A 188 1.81 -21.44 11.95
N ALA A 189 1.22 -20.25 11.87
CA ALA A 189 1.97 -19.00 11.73
C ALA A 189 2.33 -18.31 13.06
N THR A 190 2.13 -18.96 14.21
CA THR A 190 2.38 -18.38 15.54
C THR A 190 3.81 -18.57 16.05
N ASN A 191 4.64 -19.37 15.38
CA ASN A 191 5.97 -19.74 15.90
C ASN A 191 7.17 -19.02 15.25
N MET A 192 6.96 -18.02 14.39
CA MET A 192 8.06 -17.37 13.64
C MET A 192 8.10 -15.84 13.78
N LEU A 193 7.42 -15.26 14.77
CA LEU A 193 7.51 -13.83 15.09
C LEU A 193 8.26 -13.67 16.43
N PRO A 194 9.33 -12.85 16.51
CA PRO A 194 9.89 -12.43 17.79
C PRO A 194 8.82 -11.67 18.59
N ALA A 195 8.78 -11.91 19.89
CA ALA A 195 7.90 -11.23 20.85
C ALA A 195 8.12 -9.71 20.89
#